data_AF-A0AAD6TZ38-F1
#
_entry.id   AF-A0AAD6TZ38-F1
#
_cell.length_a   1.000
_cell.length_b   1.000
_cell.length_c   1.000
_cell.angle_alpha   90.00
_cell.angle_beta   90.00
_cell.angle_gamma   90.00
#
_symmetry.space_group_name_H-M   'P 1'
#
loop_
_entity.id
_entity.type
_entity.pdbx_description
1 polymer ?
#
loop_
_entity_poly.entity_id
_entity_poly.type
_entity_poly.pdbx_seq_one_letter_code
_entity_poly.pdbx_strand_id
1 'polypeptide(L)'
;RKRSGYPQDMVPISEAPTQPRSYTTPSLTSKKEIPAYFASRRSLSQPSDDEEDELTEEPLAANATDQEKIEYKRRQNTLAARRSRKRKQMHQQQLEEAVERLTREKEIWKTRALTLSNLLRSHGITCPDFHD
;
A
#
# COMPACT_ATOMS: atom_id res chain seq x y z
N ARG A 1 12.89 -12.29 23.84
CA ARG A 1 12.13 -12.25 22.56
C ARG A 1 11.42 -10.89 22.49
N LYS A 2 12.09 -9.84 21.97
CA LYS A 2 11.54 -8.48 21.90
C LYS A 2 10.53 -8.45 20.75
N ARG A 3 9.26 -8.15 21.04
CA ARG A 3 8.25 -7.84 20.03
C ARG A 3 8.47 -6.36 19.68
N SER A 4 9.14 -6.08 18.58
CA SER A 4 9.14 -4.73 18.03
C SER A 4 7.86 -4.58 17.21
N GLY A 5 6.98 -3.69 17.66
CA GLY A 5 5.67 -3.40 17.06
C GLY A 5 5.48 -1.92 16.77
N TYR A 6 6.57 -1.13 16.77
CA TYR A 6 6.53 0.27 16.41
C TYR A 6 6.74 0.42 14.90
N PRO A 7 5.96 1.26 14.21
CA PRO A 7 6.08 1.46 12.76
C PRO A 7 7.45 2.01 12.35
N GLN A 8 8.14 2.76 13.22
CA GLN A 8 9.52 3.23 13.00
C GLN A 8 10.58 2.11 13.00
N ASP A 9 10.32 0.97 13.65
CA ASP A 9 11.29 -0.14 13.71
C ASP A 9 11.13 -1.13 12.53
N MET A 10 10.13 -0.93 11.67
CA MET A 10 9.98 -1.74 10.47
C MET A 10 10.98 -1.26 9.42
N VAL A 11 11.86 -2.18 8.98
CA VAL A 11 12.73 -1.96 7.81
C VAL A 11 11.89 -1.33 6.69
N PRO A 12 12.33 -0.21 6.09
CA PRO A 12 11.65 0.40 4.96
C PRO A 12 11.31 -0.69 3.94
N ILE A 13 10.04 -0.76 3.54
CA ILE A 13 9.51 -1.84 2.68
C ILE A 13 10.31 -2.01 1.38
N SER A 14 10.99 -0.95 0.95
CA SER A 14 11.88 -0.91 -0.21
C SER A 14 13.06 -1.88 -0.14
N GLU A 15 13.55 -2.27 1.04
CA GLU A 15 14.88 -2.88 1.15
C GLU A 15 14.91 -4.34 1.64
N ALA A 16 13.77 -5.03 1.75
CA ALA A 16 13.77 -6.42 2.23
C ALA A 16 14.34 -7.39 1.17
N PRO A 17 15.56 -7.96 1.33
CA PRO A 17 16.20 -8.75 0.28
C PRO A 17 15.44 -10.04 -0.01
N THR A 18 15.37 -10.46 -1.28
CA THR A 18 14.89 -11.81 -1.62
C THR A 18 15.94 -12.82 -1.18
N GLN A 19 15.75 -13.41 0.00
CA GLN A 19 16.65 -14.47 0.46
C GLN A 19 16.44 -15.74 -0.37
N PRO A 20 17.53 -16.37 -0.86
CA PRO A 20 17.43 -17.67 -1.52
C PRO A 20 16.90 -18.70 -0.52
N ARG A 21 16.01 -19.59 -0.98
CA ARG A 21 15.48 -20.69 -0.16
C ARG A 21 16.16 -21.98 -0.56
N SER A 22 17.03 -22.52 0.31
CA SER A 22 17.47 -23.91 0.19
C SER A 22 16.51 -24.82 0.94
N TYR A 23 15.85 -25.72 0.21
CA TYR A 23 15.01 -26.76 0.79
C TYR A 23 15.83 -28.04 0.83
N THR A 24 16.25 -28.48 2.02
CA THR A 24 16.91 -29.79 2.22
C THR A 24 15.93 -30.96 2.10
N THR A 25 14.64 -30.69 2.26
CA THR A 25 13.55 -31.64 2.06
C THR A 25 12.49 -31.02 1.14
N PRO A 26 11.84 -31.80 0.25
CA PRO A 26 10.78 -31.28 -0.60
C PRO A 26 9.70 -30.67 0.29
N SER A 27 9.40 -29.38 0.09
CA SER A 27 8.45 -28.69 0.95
C SER A 27 7.10 -29.42 0.93
N LEU A 28 6.51 -29.62 2.11
CA LEU A 28 5.23 -30.32 2.29
C LEU A 28 4.09 -29.74 1.44
N THR A 29 4.20 -28.48 1.03
CA THR A 29 3.24 -27.79 0.17
C THR A 29 3.59 -27.83 -1.33
N SER A 30 4.80 -28.26 -1.71
CA SER A 30 5.25 -28.40 -3.11
C SER A 30 4.84 -29.71 -3.78
N LYS A 31 4.20 -30.63 -3.04
CA LYS A 31 3.68 -31.91 -3.59
C LYS A 31 2.50 -31.75 -4.56
N LYS A 32 2.18 -30.54 -5.01
CA LYS A 32 1.14 -30.34 -6.02
C LYS A 32 1.87 -30.18 -7.34
N GLU A 33 1.74 -31.19 -8.20
CA GLU A 33 1.84 -31.01 -9.66
C GLU A 33 1.26 -29.64 -9.98
N ILE A 34 2.03 -28.85 -10.73
CA ILE A 34 1.69 -27.48 -11.14
C ILE A 34 0.17 -27.43 -11.36
N PRO A 35 -0.62 -26.78 -10.47
CA PRO A 35 -2.07 -26.88 -10.55
C PRO A 35 -2.51 -26.59 -11.98
N ALA A 36 -3.39 -27.39 -12.58
CA ALA A 36 -3.71 -27.32 -14.03
C ALA A 36 -4.02 -25.89 -14.54
N TYR A 37 -4.48 -25.03 -13.65
CA TYR A 37 -4.63 -23.59 -13.86
C TYR A 37 -3.36 -22.85 -14.33
N PHE A 38 -2.18 -23.24 -13.85
CA PHE A 38 -0.87 -22.70 -14.24
C PHE A 38 -0.38 -23.23 -15.59
N ALA A 39 -0.86 -24.38 -16.06
CA ALA A 39 -0.55 -24.89 -17.41
C ALA A 39 -1.37 -24.16 -18.49
N SER A 40 -2.58 -23.68 -18.14
CA SER A 40 -3.52 -23.07 -19.09
C SER A 40 -3.36 -21.55 -19.26
N ARG A 41 -2.88 -20.80 -18.25
CA ARG A 41 -2.75 -19.34 -18.36
C ARG A 41 -1.40 -18.90 -18.93
N ARG A 42 -1.24 -19.02 -20.26
CA ARG A 42 -0.41 -18.08 -21.04
C ARG A 42 -1.23 -16.83 -21.31
N SER A 43 -1.31 -15.93 -20.34
CA SER A 43 -1.62 -14.54 -20.64
C SER A 43 -0.74 -13.69 -19.72
N LEU A 44 0.34 -13.19 -20.32
CA LEU A 44 1.20 -12.16 -19.77
C LEU A 44 0.29 -10.97 -19.44
N SER A 45 -0.13 -10.82 -18.19
CA SER A 45 -0.72 -9.55 -17.77
C SER A 45 0.42 -8.55 -17.79
N GLN A 46 0.44 -7.69 -18.80
CA GLN A 46 1.38 -6.57 -18.86
C GLN A 46 1.27 -5.80 -17.53
N PRO A 47 2.39 -5.54 -16.83
CA PRO A 47 2.38 -4.61 -15.72
C PRO A 47 1.97 -3.23 -16.26
N SER A 48 1.06 -2.55 -15.57
CA SER A 48 0.66 -1.20 -15.95
C SER A 48 1.89 -0.28 -15.96
N ASP A 49 2.00 0.51 -17.01
CA ASP A 49 3.14 1.33 -17.43
C ASP A 49 3.50 2.50 -16.47
N ASP A 50 2.73 2.70 -15.40
CA ASP A 50 2.66 4.01 -14.75
C ASP A 50 3.62 4.24 -13.57
N GLU A 51 4.54 3.33 -13.25
CA GLU A 51 5.60 3.59 -12.25
C GLU A 51 6.89 2.83 -12.60
N GLU A 52 7.74 3.46 -13.43
CA GLU A 52 9.02 2.97 -13.99
C GLU A 52 10.13 2.61 -12.98
N ASP A 53 9.92 2.72 -11.66
CA ASP A 53 11.04 2.84 -10.71
C ASP A 53 11.29 1.63 -9.80
N GLU A 54 11.03 0.39 -10.23
CA GLU A 54 11.70 -0.75 -9.58
C GLU A 54 11.59 -2.04 -10.41
N LEU A 55 12.69 -2.32 -11.12
CA LEU A 55 13.11 -3.61 -11.66
C LEU A 55 12.24 -4.17 -12.81
N THR A 56 12.54 -3.74 -14.03
CA THR A 56 12.27 -4.52 -15.25
C THR A 56 13.14 -5.77 -15.19
N GLU A 57 12.64 -6.83 -14.54
CA GLU A 57 13.32 -8.13 -14.62
C GLU A 57 13.25 -8.61 -16.07
N GLU A 58 14.41 -8.87 -16.67
CA GLU A 58 14.50 -9.45 -18.00
C GLU A 58 13.61 -10.70 -18.08
N PRO A 59 12.77 -10.82 -19.11
CA PRO A 59 11.92 -11.99 -19.27
C PRO A 59 12.81 -13.24 -19.34
N LEU A 60 12.42 -14.27 -18.58
CA LEU A 60 13.10 -15.57 -18.61
C LEU A 60 13.28 -16.06 -20.05
N ALA A 61 14.47 -16.57 -20.37
CA ALA A 61 14.73 -17.22 -21.65
C ALA A 61 13.72 -18.36 -21.90
N ALA A 62 13.34 -18.60 -23.16
CA ALA A 62 12.33 -19.60 -23.52
C ALA A 62 12.67 -21.03 -23.05
N ASN A 63 13.95 -21.32 -22.78
CA ASN A 63 14.46 -22.61 -22.32
C ASN A 63 14.70 -22.67 -20.80
N ALA A 64 14.18 -21.71 -20.02
CA ALA A 64 14.38 -21.68 -18.57
C ALA A 64 13.89 -22.97 -17.88
N THR A 65 14.68 -23.45 -16.93
CA THR A 65 14.33 -24.59 -16.08
C THR A 65 13.12 -24.26 -15.19
N ASP A 66 12.40 -25.28 -14.74
CA ASP A 66 11.23 -25.06 -13.89
C ASP A 66 11.58 -24.41 -12.54
N GLN A 67 12.81 -24.60 -12.06
CA GLN A 67 13.33 -23.92 -10.88
C GLN A 67 13.49 -22.40 -11.12
N GLU A 68 14.08 -21.99 -12.24
CA GLU A 68 14.22 -20.58 -12.61
C GLU A 68 12.86 -19.89 -12.80
N LYS A 69 11.88 -20.59 -13.37
CA LYS A 69 10.49 -20.09 -13.49
C LYS A 69 9.85 -19.83 -12.13
N ILE A 70 10.09 -20.70 -11.15
CA ILE A 70 9.57 -20.54 -9.79
C ILE A 70 10.23 -19.35 -9.11
N GLU A 71 11.54 -19.19 -9.24
CA GLU A 71 12.27 -18.08 -8.64
C GLU A 71 11.83 -16.73 -9.22
N TYR A 72 11.71 -16.63 -10.55
CA TYR A 72 11.18 -15.45 -11.22
C TYR A 72 9.79 -15.06 -10.70
N LYS A 73 8.85 -16.03 -10.62
CA LYS A 73 7.52 -15.76 -10.05
C LYS A 73 7.57 -15.28 -8.59
N ARG A 74 8.52 -15.78 -7.79
CA ARG A 74 8.70 -15.31 -6.40
C ARG A 74 9.23 -13.89 -6.34
N ARG A 75 10.17 -13.53 -7.21
CA ARG A 75 10.68 -12.16 -7.31
C ARG A 75 9.56 -11.20 -7.74
N GLN A 76 8.82 -11.55 -8.80
CA GLN A 76 7.63 -10.81 -9.24
C GLN A 76 6.59 -10.62 -8.13
N ASN A 77 6.27 -11.67 -7.36
CA ASN A 77 5.36 -11.54 -6.23
C ASN A 77 5.91 -10.63 -5.12
N THR A 78 7.23 -10.67 -4.88
CA THR A 78 7.89 -9.81 -3.90
C THR A 78 7.79 -8.35 -4.32
N LEU A 79 8.10 -8.02 -5.58
CA LEU A 79 7.93 -6.68 -6.14
C LEU A 79 6.47 -6.21 -6.05
N ALA A 80 5.53 -7.05 -6.45
CA ALA A 80 4.10 -6.74 -6.35
C ALA A 80 3.67 -6.47 -4.90
N ALA A 81 4.14 -7.26 -3.94
CA ALA A 81 3.88 -7.05 -2.52
C ALA A 81 4.49 -5.74 -2.00
N ARG A 82 5.71 -5.39 -2.42
CA ARG A 82 6.33 -4.09 -2.10
C ARG A 82 5.50 -2.93 -2.64
N ARG A 83 5.16 -2.95 -3.93
CA ARG A 83 4.32 -1.93 -4.57
C ARG A 83 2.96 -1.81 -3.88
N SER A 84 2.33 -2.93 -3.53
CA SER A 84 1.06 -2.93 -2.80
C SER A 84 1.18 -2.27 -1.43
N ARG A 85 2.27 -2.53 -0.70
CA ARG A 85 2.52 -1.90 0.60
C ARG A 85 2.82 -0.40 0.46
N LYS A 86 3.63 0.00 -0.54
CA LYS A 86 3.91 1.41 -0.86
C LYS A 86 2.62 2.17 -1.16
N ARG A 87 1.77 1.65 -2.07
CA ARG A 87 0.46 2.26 -2.37
C ARG A 87 -0.43 2.38 -1.13
N LYS A 88 -0.48 1.35 -0.28
CA LYS A 88 -1.25 1.40 0.96
C LYS A 88 -0.73 2.48 1.92
N GLN A 89 0.59 2.61 2.04
CA GLN A 89 1.22 3.64 2.87
C GLN A 89 0.91 5.05 2.34
N MET A 90 1.06 5.28 1.04
CA MET A 90 0.74 6.57 0.41
C MET A 90 -0.74 6.94 0.61
N HIS A 91 -1.65 6.00 0.39
CA HIS A 91 -3.08 6.24 0.61
C HIS A 91 -3.39 6.57 2.08
N GLN A 92 -2.73 5.89 3.03
CA GLN A 92 -2.88 6.18 4.46
C GLN A 92 -2.42 7.60 4.79
N GLN A 93 -1.25 8.01 4.28
CA GLN A 93 -0.73 9.38 4.46
C GLN A 93 -1.68 10.43 3.89
N GLN A 94 -2.18 10.22 2.67
CA GLN A 94 -3.15 11.13 2.03
C GLN A 94 -4.44 11.28 2.87
N LEU A 95 -4.94 10.19 3.46
CA LEU A 95 -6.10 10.25 4.35
C LEU A 95 -5.81 11.04 5.63
N GLU A 96 -4.65 10.81 6.26
CA GLU A 96 -4.24 11.53 7.46
C GLU A 96 -4.10 13.04 7.19
N GLU A 97 -3.46 13.42 6.08
CA GLU A 97 -3.36 14.81 5.63
C GLU A 97 -4.73 15.44 5.35
N ALA A 98 -5.64 14.70 4.71
CA ALA A 98 -6.98 15.18 4.42
C ALA A 98 -7.79 15.43 5.70
N VAL A 99 -7.72 14.52 6.67
CA VAL A 99 -8.36 14.69 7.98
C VAL A 99 -7.78 15.90 8.70
N GLU A 100 -6.45 16.04 8.73
CA GLU A 100 -5.79 17.18 9.36
C GLU A 100 -6.19 18.52 8.70
N ARG A 101 -6.23 18.58 7.37
CA ARG A 101 -6.69 19.77 6.64
C ARG A 101 -8.14 20.10 6.95
N LEU A 102 -9.05 19.13 6.83
CA LEU A 102 -10.48 19.34 7.02
C LEU A 102 -10.82 19.72 8.47
N THR A 103 -10.13 19.13 9.45
CA THR A 103 -10.29 19.50 10.86
C THR A 103 -9.84 20.93 11.13
N ARG A 104 -8.70 21.37 10.58
CA ARG A 104 -8.27 22.77 10.68
C ARG A 104 -9.28 23.73 10.04
N GLU A 105 -9.74 23.41 8.82
CA GLU A 105 -10.73 24.22 8.11
C GLU A 105 -12.04 24.33 8.90
N LYS A 106 -12.53 23.21 9.43
CA LYS A 106 -13.71 23.17 10.30
C LYS A 106 -13.56 24.11 11.49
N GLU A 107 -12.44 24.05 12.22
CA GLU A 107 -12.24 24.90 13.39
C GLU A 107 -12.12 26.39 13.02
N ILE A 108 -11.49 26.72 11.89
CA ILE A 108 -11.45 28.10 11.37
C ILE A 108 -12.87 28.61 11.08
N TRP A 109 -13.67 27.82 10.35
CA TRP A 109 -15.04 28.22 10.01
C TRP A 109 -15.95 28.29 11.23
N LYS A 110 -15.81 27.35 12.16
CA LYS A 110 -16.51 27.36 13.44
C LYS A 110 -16.18 28.62 14.25
N THR A 111 -14.90 28.97 14.35
CA THR A 111 -14.46 30.18 15.05
C THR A 111 -15.03 31.43 14.39
N ARG A 112 -14.98 31.52 13.06
CA ARG A 112 -15.55 32.64 12.30
C ARG A 112 -17.07 32.76 12.47
N ALA A 113 -17.79 31.65 12.42
CA ALA A 113 -19.23 31.63 12.61
C ALA A 113 -19.60 32.08 14.03
N LEU A 114 -18.87 31.60 15.04
CA LEU A 114 -19.10 31.96 16.44
C LEU A 114 -18.80 33.44 16.71
N THR A 115 -17.70 33.98 16.17
CA THR A 115 -17.37 35.41 16.34
C THR A 115 -18.42 36.31 15.70
N LEU A 116 -18.89 35.98 14.49
CA LEU A 116 -19.96 36.72 13.82
C LEU A 116 -21.30 36.60 14.56
N SER A 117 -21.64 35.40 15.04
CA SER A 117 -22.86 35.19 15.84
C SER A 117 -22.83 36.04 17.11
N ASN A 118 -21.71 36.04 17.83
CA ASN A 118 -21.54 36.85 19.03
C ASN A 118 -21.61 38.36 18.74
N LEU A 119 -21.02 38.81 17.61
CA LEU A 119 -21.10 40.20 17.19
C LEU A 119 -22.55 40.61 16.91
N LEU A 120 -23.31 39.81 16.15
CA LEU A 120 -24.72 40.07 15.87
C LEU A 120 -25.56 40.12 17.15
N ARG A 121 -25.33 39.18 18.07
CA ARG A 121 -26.00 39.16 19.38
C ARG A 121 -25.67 40.41 20.20
N SER A 122 -24.43 40.89 20.15
CA SER A 122 -24.03 42.13 20.85
C SER A 122 -24.72 43.38 20.31
N HIS A 123 -25.10 43.37 19.03
CA HIS A 123 -25.89 44.42 18.38
C HIS A 123 -27.42 44.20 18.49
N GLY A 124 -27.87 43.22 19.27
CA GLY A 124 -29.29 42.93 19.47
C GLY A 124 -29.97 42.24 18.29
N ILE A 125 -29.21 41.72 17.32
CA ILE A 125 -29.73 41.01 16.15
C ILE A 125 -29.82 39.52 16.49
N THR A 126 -31.01 38.93 16.29
CA THR A 126 -31.23 37.50 16.51
C THR A 126 -30.47 36.67 15.48
N CYS A 127 -29.52 35.85 15.93
CA CYS A 127 -28.79 34.90 15.10
C CYS A 127 -29.41 33.49 15.26
N PRO A 128 -29.89 32.85 14.18
CA PRO A 128 -30.41 31.49 14.24
C PRO A 128 -29.33 30.51 14.71
N ASP A 129 -29.71 29.58 15.59
CA ASP A 129 -28.83 28.49 15.98
C ASP A 129 -29.05 27.32 15.01
N PHE A 130 -27.97 26.75 14.49
CA PHE A 130 -28.02 25.58 13.63
C PHE A 130 -27.43 24.41 14.41
N HIS A 131 -28.25 23.41 14.71
CA HIS A 131 -27.77 22.16 15.29
C HIS A 131 -27.18 21.29 14.17
N ASP A 132 -25.89 20.97 14.30
CA ASP A 132 -25.16 20.01 13.45
C ASP A 132 -25.71 18.58 13.59
#